data_AF-A0A7M3WJC7-F1
#
_entry.id   AF-A0A7M3WJC7-F1
#
_cell.length_a   1.000
_cell.length_b   1.000
_cell.length_c   1.000
_cell.angle_alpha   90.00
_cell.angle_beta   90.00
_cell.angle_gamma   90.00
#
_symmetry.space_group_name_H-M   'P 1'
#
loop_
_entity.id
_entity.type
_entity.pdbx_description
1 polymer ?
#
loop_
_entity_poly.entity_id
_entity_poly.type
_entity_poly.pdbx_seq_one_letter_code
_entity_poly.pdbx_strand_id
1 'polypeptide(L)'
;MGGDSDGPKVAITPQSTKVTSGTEVQEKLIVAARVFSDLLKPTFGPRGLDKMLYKTDGTTAVTNDGAKIVAELLVRHPAAKMMVSMAESQEEDCGDGVTTTMLLCGSLLIEANNLFRKGLHPLTLVDGYQSSLQTARLQIES
;
A
#
# COMPACT_ATOMS: atom_id res chain seq x y z
N MET A 1 -51.17 18.64 8.91
CA MET A 1 -50.70 18.37 7.55
C MET A 1 -49.21 18.63 7.50
N GLY A 2 -48.41 17.58 7.46
CA GLY A 2 -46.95 17.62 7.35
C GLY A 2 -46.50 16.18 7.17
N GLY A 3 -46.37 15.75 5.92
CA GLY A 3 -46.07 14.37 5.59
C GLY A 3 -44.62 14.05 5.92
N ASP A 4 -44.41 13.17 6.89
CA ASP A 4 -43.17 12.41 7.04
C ASP A 4 -43.04 11.48 5.83
N SER A 5 -42.24 11.89 4.86
CA SER A 5 -41.76 11.03 3.79
C SER A 5 -40.63 10.12 4.30
N ASP A 6 -40.93 9.25 5.27
CA ASP A 6 -40.02 8.16 5.66
C ASP A 6 -40.37 6.93 4.79
N GLY A 7 -39.79 6.87 3.60
CA GLY A 7 -39.86 5.68 2.75
C GLY A 7 -39.25 4.47 3.46
N PRO A 8 -39.61 3.22 3.10
CA PRO A 8 -39.12 2.03 3.78
C PRO A 8 -37.58 1.97 3.72
N LYS A 9 -36.93 2.00 4.89
CA LYS A 9 -35.46 1.85 5.02
C LYS A 9 -35.06 0.43 4.68
N VAL A 10 -34.67 0.20 3.43
CA VAL A 10 -34.15 -1.09 2.98
C VAL A 10 -32.73 -1.26 3.52
N ALA A 11 -32.51 -2.27 4.36
CA ALA A 11 -31.18 -2.62 4.84
C ALA A 11 -30.38 -3.30 3.72
N ILE A 12 -29.44 -2.55 3.10
CA ILE A 12 -28.60 -3.03 1.98
C ILE A 12 -27.47 -3.94 2.49
N THR A 13 -27.00 -3.75 3.72
CA THR A 13 -25.89 -4.51 4.31
C THR A 13 -26.24 -5.08 5.68
N PRO A 14 -25.70 -6.26 6.06
CA PRO A 14 -25.81 -6.78 7.42
C PRO A 14 -25.27 -5.78 8.46
N GLN A 15 -25.87 -5.74 9.65
CA GLN A 15 -25.48 -4.82 10.74
C GLN A 15 -24.01 -4.98 11.19
N SER A 16 -23.36 -6.11 10.88
CA SER A 16 -21.95 -6.38 11.16
C SER A 16 -20.97 -5.72 10.18
N THR A 17 -21.45 -5.16 9.06
CA THR A 17 -20.60 -4.66 7.98
C THR A 17 -20.21 -3.20 8.21
N LYS A 18 -18.91 -2.91 8.34
CA LYS A 18 -18.39 -1.55 8.36
C LYS A 18 -18.20 -1.04 6.93
N VAL A 19 -19.07 -0.14 6.49
CA VAL A 19 -18.90 0.58 5.22
C VAL A 19 -18.12 1.86 5.48
N THR A 20 -16.94 2.00 4.87
CA THR A 20 -16.20 3.26 4.80
C THR A 20 -16.26 3.73 3.34
N SER A 21 -16.50 5.02 3.11
CA SER A 21 -16.62 5.59 1.75
C SER A 21 -15.87 6.90 1.62
N GLY A 22 -15.62 7.31 0.36
CA GLY A 22 -14.98 8.58 0.04
C GLY A 22 -13.48 8.62 0.35
N THR A 23 -13.01 9.81 0.70
CA THR A 23 -11.59 10.15 0.91
C THR A 23 -10.97 9.38 2.08
N GLU A 24 -11.75 9.06 3.11
CA GLU A 24 -11.27 8.34 4.29
C GLU A 24 -10.75 6.93 3.94
N VAL A 25 -11.34 6.29 2.93
CA VAL A 25 -10.84 4.99 2.44
C VAL A 25 -9.47 5.15 1.81
N GLN A 26 -9.29 6.18 0.99
CA GLN A 26 -8.03 6.45 0.28
C GLN A 26 -6.90 6.73 1.27
N GLU A 27 -7.16 7.56 2.28
CA GLU A 27 -6.19 7.85 3.34
C GLU A 27 -5.78 6.59 4.11
N LYS A 28 -6.75 5.72 4.49
CA LYS A 28 -6.46 4.45 5.18
C LYS A 28 -5.59 3.51 4.33
N LEU A 29 -5.87 3.42 3.03
CA LEU A 29 -5.08 2.61 2.11
C LEU A 29 -3.64 3.13 1.99
N ILE A 30 -3.46 4.45 1.88
CA ILE A 30 -2.14 5.08 1.81
C ILE A 30 -1.34 4.88 3.11
N VAL A 31 -1.97 5.10 4.26
CA VAL A 31 -1.31 4.93 5.56
C VAL A 31 -0.86 3.48 5.74
N ALA A 32 -1.67 2.50 5.35
CA ALA A 32 -1.27 1.10 5.39
C ALA A 32 -0.01 0.84 4.54
N ALA A 33 0.03 1.32 3.30
CA ALA A 33 1.20 1.15 2.42
C ALA A 33 2.46 1.84 2.97
N ARG A 34 2.31 3.02 3.58
CA ARG A 34 3.40 3.72 4.27
C ARG A 34 4.01 2.88 5.40
N VAL A 35 3.18 2.22 6.21
CA VAL A 35 3.65 1.38 7.32
C VAL A 35 4.56 0.26 6.82
N PHE A 36 4.25 -0.35 5.66
CA PHE A 36 5.11 -1.37 5.05
C PHE A 36 6.45 -0.80 4.58
N SER A 37 6.42 0.37 3.94
CA SER A 37 7.65 1.07 3.53
C SER A 37 8.54 1.41 4.73
N ASP A 38 7.96 1.98 5.80
CA ASP A 38 8.69 2.31 7.03
C ASP A 38 9.24 1.05 7.72
N LEU A 39 8.53 -0.08 7.65
CA LEU A 39 9.00 -1.37 8.16
C LEU A 39 10.24 -1.85 7.40
N LEU A 40 10.27 -1.74 6.07
CA LEU A 40 11.37 -2.20 5.21
C LEU A 40 12.51 -1.18 5.03
N LYS A 41 12.33 0.06 5.44
CA LYS A 41 13.37 1.09 5.34
C LYS A 41 14.73 0.73 6.00
N PRO A 42 14.79 0.17 7.22
CA PRO A 42 16.06 -0.20 7.83
C PRO A 42 16.73 -1.44 7.23
N THR A 43 16.03 -2.23 6.39
CA THR A 43 16.61 -3.40 5.70
C THR A 43 17.27 -3.00 4.37
N PHE A 44 17.10 -1.75 3.93
CA PHE A 44 17.61 -1.29 2.64
C PHE A 44 19.11 -0.99 2.65
N GLY A 45 19.78 -1.46 1.58
CA GLY A 45 21.18 -1.17 1.28
C GLY A 45 22.19 -2.18 1.85
N PRO A 46 23.49 -2.01 1.54
CA PRO A 46 24.55 -2.95 1.91
C PRO A 46 24.85 -2.99 3.42
N ARG A 47 24.34 -2.00 4.17
CA ARG A 47 24.36 -1.93 5.63
C ARG A 47 22.95 -2.06 6.23
N GLY A 48 22.04 -2.67 5.48
CA GLY A 48 20.70 -3.00 5.95
C GLY A 48 20.76 -3.91 7.17
N LEU A 49 19.86 -3.67 8.12
CA LEU A 49 19.73 -4.46 9.33
C LEU A 49 18.81 -5.65 9.10
N ASP A 50 19.22 -6.83 9.53
CA ASP A 50 18.36 -8.00 9.54
C ASP A 50 17.16 -7.80 10.49
N LYS A 51 16.01 -8.35 10.09
CA LYS A 51 14.85 -8.45 10.97
C LYS A 51 14.71 -9.87 11.50
N MET A 52 14.48 -9.97 12.80
CA MET A 52 14.01 -11.20 13.42
C MET A 52 12.48 -11.25 13.36
N LEU A 53 11.96 -12.24 12.66
CA LEU A 53 10.55 -12.58 12.54
C LEU A 53 10.23 -13.72 13.50
N TYR A 54 9.22 -13.53 14.34
CA TYR A 54 8.70 -14.57 15.22
C TYR A 54 7.41 -15.13 14.62
N LYS A 55 7.41 -16.41 14.26
CA LYS A 55 6.27 -17.07 13.63
C LYS A 55 5.30 -17.64 14.67
N THR A 56 4.06 -17.89 14.23
CA THR A 56 3.01 -18.44 15.10
C THR A 56 3.27 -19.89 15.54
N ASP A 57 4.14 -20.61 14.82
CA ASP A 57 4.58 -21.97 15.16
C ASP A 57 5.70 -21.99 16.23
N GLY A 58 6.15 -20.83 16.70
CA GLY A 58 7.22 -20.69 17.69
C GLY A 58 8.63 -20.68 17.09
N THR A 59 8.77 -20.76 15.77
CA THR A 59 10.07 -20.64 15.10
C THR A 59 10.46 -19.18 14.89
N THR A 60 11.77 -18.93 14.87
CA THR A 60 12.34 -17.61 14.57
C THR A 60 13.04 -17.66 13.22
N ALA A 61 12.79 -16.67 12.37
CA ALA A 61 13.54 -16.47 11.13
C ALA A 61 14.23 -15.12 11.19
N VAL A 62 15.52 -15.06 10.84
CA VAL A 62 16.27 -13.80 10.72
C VAL A 62 16.56 -13.56 9.25
N THR A 63 16.15 -12.41 8.71
CA THR A 63 16.33 -12.12 7.29
C THR A 63 16.33 -10.61 7.01
N ASN A 64 17.08 -10.21 5.99
CA ASN A 64 17.06 -8.88 5.40
C ASN A 64 16.16 -8.79 4.15
N ASP A 65 15.66 -9.93 3.67
CA ASP A 65 14.91 -9.99 2.42
C ASP A 65 13.49 -9.43 2.60
N GLY A 66 13.21 -8.34 1.89
CA GLY A 66 11.92 -7.67 1.91
C GLY A 66 10.77 -8.55 1.44
N ALA A 67 10.98 -9.41 0.44
CA ALA A 67 9.93 -10.32 -0.06
C ALA A 67 9.51 -11.29 1.03
N LYS A 68 10.49 -11.97 1.64
CA LYS A 68 10.25 -12.91 2.74
C LYS A 68 9.65 -12.24 3.97
N ILE A 69 10.11 -11.03 4.33
CA ILE A 69 9.53 -10.27 5.44
C ILE A 69 8.04 -10.00 5.21
N VAL A 70 7.66 -9.57 4.00
CA VAL A 70 6.28 -9.20 3.67
C VAL A 70 5.37 -10.44 3.54
N ALA A 71 5.88 -11.53 2.98
CA ALA A 71 5.15 -12.79 2.85
C ALA A 71 4.80 -13.44 4.20
N GLU A 72 5.69 -13.32 5.19
CA GLU A 72 5.48 -13.89 6.53
C GLU A 72 4.56 -13.02 7.42
N LEU A 73 4.31 -11.76 7.03
CA LEU A 73 3.40 -10.89 7.76
C LEU A 73 1.94 -11.25 7.47
N LEU A 74 1.21 -11.68 8.50
CA LEU A 74 -0.22 -11.96 8.41
C LEU A 74 -1.03 -10.65 8.30
N VAL A 75 -1.21 -10.14 7.08
CA VAL A 75 -1.91 -8.86 6.87
C VAL A 75 -3.39 -9.02 6.52
N ARG A 76 -4.24 -8.33 7.28
CA ARG A 76 -5.70 -8.28 7.05
C ARG A 76 -6.13 -7.14 6.15
N HIS A 77 -5.33 -6.07 6.08
CA HIS A 77 -5.68 -4.84 5.37
C HIS A 77 -5.56 -5.04 3.84
N PRO A 78 -6.54 -4.60 3.02
CA PRO A 78 -6.51 -4.83 1.57
C PRO A 78 -5.34 -4.16 0.87
N ALA A 79 -4.99 -2.91 1.22
CA ALA A 79 -3.80 -2.25 0.65
C ALA A 79 -2.51 -3.04 0.90
N ALA A 80 -2.41 -3.69 2.06
CA ALA A 80 -1.23 -4.46 2.37
C ALA A 80 -1.13 -5.75 1.54
N LYS A 81 -2.26 -6.39 1.26
CA LYS A 81 -2.30 -7.53 0.32
C LYS A 81 -1.83 -7.14 -1.08
N MET A 82 -2.20 -5.93 -1.55
CA MET A 82 -1.69 -5.41 -2.82
C MET A 82 -0.18 -5.21 -2.79
N MET A 83 0.36 -4.69 -1.68
CA MET A 83 1.82 -4.52 -1.52
C MET A 83 2.55 -5.86 -1.45
N VAL A 84 1.99 -6.87 -0.79
CA VAL A 84 2.54 -8.25 -0.76
C VAL A 84 2.59 -8.83 -2.17
N SER A 85 1.48 -8.75 -2.91
CA SER A 85 1.42 -9.26 -4.29
C SER A 85 2.42 -8.54 -5.22
N MET A 86 2.60 -7.23 -5.06
CA MET A 86 3.61 -6.47 -5.81
C MET A 86 5.04 -6.94 -5.47
N ALA A 87 5.32 -7.21 -4.19
CA ALA A 87 6.61 -7.71 -3.75
C ALA A 87 6.90 -9.11 -4.29
N GLU A 88 5.91 -10.01 -4.27
CA GLU A 88 6.00 -11.35 -4.85
C GLU A 88 6.26 -11.32 -6.35
N SER A 89 5.55 -10.47 -7.11
CA SER A 89 5.79 -10.31 -8.55
C SER A 89 7.19 -9.78 -8.86
N GLN A 90 7.68 -8.80 -8.09
CA GLN A 90 9.03 -8.26 -8.28
C GLN A 90 10.12 -9.30 -7.98
N GLU A 91 9.90 -10.13 -6.96
CA GLU A 91 10.80 -11.25 -6.61
C GLU A 91 10.81 -12.32 -7.71
N GLU A 92 9.65 -12.67 -8.27
CA GLU A 92 9.54 -13.67 -9.35
C GLU A 92 10.21 -13.20 -10.64
N ASP A 93 10.03 -11.93 -11.03
CA ASP A 93 10.52 -11.39 -12.29
C ASP A 93 12.01 -11.03 -12.26
N CYS A 94 12.47 -10.39 -11.18
CA CYS A 94 13.83 -9.84 -11.08
C CYS A 94 14.71 -10.52 -10.01
N GLY A 95 14.11 -11.12 -8.97
CA GLY A 95 14.84 -11.71 -7.84
C GLY A 95 15.62 -10.71 -6.97
N ASP A 96 15.45 -9.41 -7.18
CA ASP A 96 16.02 -8.34 -6.38
C ASP A 96 15.20 -7.04 -6.56
N GLY A 97 15.47 -6.05 -5.71
CA GLY A 97 14.86 -4.73 -5.78
C GLY A 97 13.50 -4.64 -5.08
N VAL A 98 13.01 -5.72 -4.48
CA VAL A 98 11.72 -5.77 -3.76
C VAL A 98 11.65 -4.66 -2.70
N THR A 99 12.69 -4.53 -1.87
CA THR A 99 12.78 -3.46 -0.86
C THR A 99 12.73 -2.07 -1.50
N THR A 100 13.45 -1.86 -2.60
CA THR A 100 13.47 -0.58 -3.33
C THR A 100 12.08 -0.23 -3.86
N THR A 101 11.43 -1.18 -4.52
CA THR A 101 10.10 -1.00 -5.12
C THR A 101 9.06 -0.68 -4.04
N MET A 102 9.12 -1.35 -2.90
CA MET A 102 8.23 -1.09 -1.76
C MET A 102 8.46 0.30 -1.15
N LEU A 103 9.72 0.72 -1.01
CA LEU A 103 10.08 2.05 -0.52
C LEU A 103 9.62 3.16 -1.47
N LEU A 104 9.82 2.96 -2.78
CA LEU A 104 9.40 3.90 -3.82
C LEU A 104 7.87 4.05 -3.83
N CYS A 105 7.14 2.93 -3.82
CA CYS A 105 5.67 2.93 -3.77
C CYS A 105 5.15 3.68 -2.54
N GLY A 106 5.70 3.38 -1.35
CA GLY A 106 5.33 4.10 -0.13
C GLY A 106 5.60 5.60 -0.20
N SER A 107 6.72 6.00 -0.79
CA SER A 107 7.09 7.42 -0.95
C SER A 107 6.15 8.15 -1.92
N LEU A 108 5.80 7.53 -3.05
CA LEU A 108 4.83 8.07 -4.00
C LEU A 108 3.46 8.25 -3.35
N LEU A 109 2.99 7.27 -2.58
CA LEU A 109 1.69 7.35 -1.90
C LEU A 109 1.66 8.44 -0.82
N ILE A 110 2.77 8.69 -0.12
CA ILE A 110 2.88 9.82 0.82
C ILE A 110 2.70 11.15 0.09
N GLU A 111 3.37 11.34 -1.05
CA GLU A 111 3.21 12.56 -1.84
C GLU A 111 1.82 12.68 -2.46
N ALA A 112 1.24 11.58 -2.92
CA ALA A 112 -0.15 11.56 -3.36
C ALA A 112 -1.09 12.03 -2.24
N ASN A 113 -0.86 11.60 -0.99
CA ASN A 113 -1.65 12.07 0.16
C ASN A 113 -1.50 13.58 0.41
N ASN A 114 -0.29 14.12 0.29
CA ASN A 114 -0.06 15.55 0.40
C ASN A 114 -0.85 16.34 -0.66
N LEU A 115 -0.95 15.80 -1.87
CA LEU A 115 -1.69 16.40 -2.98
C LEU A 115 -3.21 16.26 -2.79
N PHE A 116 -3.68 15.13 -2.24
CA PHE A 116 -5.09 14.96 -1.85
C PHE A 116 -5.53 15.99 -0.83
N ARG A 117 -4.71 16.23 0.20
CA ARG A 117 -5.00 17.24 1.24
C ARG A 117 -5.03 18.67 0.70
N LYS A 118 -4.39 18.92 -0.46
CA LYS A 118 -4.47 20.19 -1.19
C LYS A 118 -5.70 20.32 -2.10
N GLY A 119 -6.53 19.27 -2.18
CA GLY A 119 -7.77 19.27 -2.95
C GLY A 119 -7.63 18.79 -4.40
N LEU A 120 -6.53 18.13 -4.78
CA LEU A 120 -6.41 17.53 -6.11
C LEU A 120 -7.30 16.29 -6.23
N HIS A 121 -7.96 16.16 -7.38
CA HIS A 121 -8.77 15.00 -7.70
C HIS A 121 -7.88 13.76 -7.99
N PRO A 122 -8.24 12.55 -7.51
CA PRO A 122 -7.42 11.34 -7.71
C PRO A 122 -7.06 11.05 -9.16
N LEU A 123 -8.00 11.28 -10.08
CA LEU A 123 -7.77 11.01 -11.50
C LEU A 123 -6.61 11.85 -12.06
N THR A 124 -6.52 13.13 -11.68
CA THR A 124 -5.43 14.02 -12.10
C THR A 124 -4.07 13.55 -11.58
N LEU A 125 -4.03 12.95 -10.40
CA LEU A 125 -2.78 12.38 -9.85
C LEU A 125 -2.35 11.13 -10.60
N VAL A 126 -3.30 10.26 -10.94
CA VAL A 126 -3.03 9.06 -11.75
C VAL A 126 -2.48 9.46 -13.11
N ASP A 127 -3.12 10.42 -13.79
CA ASP A 127 -2.66 10.93 -15.09
C ASP A 127 -1.25 11.52 -14.99
N GLY A 128 -0.98 12.30 -13.93
CA GLY A 128 0.35 12.85 -13.66
C GLY A 128 1.42 11.78 -13.43
N TYR A 129 1.11 10.72 -12.68
CA TYR A 129 2.03 9.60 -12.44
C TYR A 129 2.27 8.77 -13.70
N GLN A 130 1.25 8.55 -14.54
CA GLN A 130 1.43 7.88 -15.83
C GLN A 130 2.34 8.66 -16.77
N SER A 131 2.12 9.98 -16.88
CA SER A 131 2.98 10.85 -17.69
C SER A 131 4.43 10.86 -17.16
N SER A 132 4.60 10.96 -15.84
CA SER A 132 5.92 10.92 -15.20
C SER A 132 6.64 9.58 -15.43
N LEU A 133 5.91 8.47 -15.38
CA LEU A 133 6.45 7.14 -15.67
C LEU A 133 6.95 7.05 -17.10
N GLN A 134 6.21 7.58 -18.08
CA GLN A 134 6.63 7.60 -19.47
C GLN A 134 7.95 8.38 -19.65
N THR A 135 8.05 9.57 -19.06
CA THR A 135 9.28 10.37 -19.12
C THR A 135 10.45 9.68 -18.42
N ALA A 136 10.23 9.08 -17.25
CA ALA A 136 11.27 8.34 -16.54
C ALA A 136 11.80 7.15 -17.35
N ARG A 137 10.92 6.41 -18.03
CA ARG A 137 11.33 5.30 -18.91
C ARG A 137 12.18 5.79 -20.08
N LEU A 138 11.76 6.86 -20.75
CA LEU A 138 12.52 7.45 -21.86
C LEU A 138 13.94 7.87 -21.43
N GLN A 139 14.08 8.38 -20.21
CA GLN A 139 15.39 8.80 -19.67
C GLN A 139 16.29 7.62 -19.28
N ILE A 140 15.71 6.49 -18.86
CA ILE A 140 16.50 5.28 -18.54
C ILE A 140 17.00 4.61 -19.81
N GLU A 141 16.23 4.70 -20.90
CA GLU A 141 16.56 4.11 -22.21
C GLU A 141 17.49 4.98 -23.07
N SER A 142 17.74 6.24 -22.69
CA SER A 142 18.66 7.17 -23.36
C SER A 142 20.10 7.06 -22.86
#